data_AF-A0A1G6RU70-F1
#
_entry.id   AF-A0A1G6RU70-F1
#
_cell.length_a   1.000
_cell.length_b   1.000
_cell.length_c   1.000
_cell.angle_alpha   90.00
_cell.angle_beta   90.00
_cell.angle_gamma   90.00
#
_symmetry.space_group_name_H-M   'P 1'
#
loop_
_entity.id
_entity.type
_entity.pdbx_description
1 polymer ?
#
loop_
_entity_poly.entity_id
_entity_poly.type
_entity_poly.pdbx_seq_one_letter_code
_entity_poly.pdbx_strand_id
1 'polypeptide(L)'
;MTRAASPRRGSFVLLVASGSTVGSLARAGASQLVPDPWTALWLVDVGGALLLGFLTGALAGRPSGRWLTPLLGPGVLGGFTTLSAVTVLVAGSGSGWPLAFASLVALTLTGVMAGWAGLRWGRGLGASGARQPGLPAAPEAAPEDPAPEDHAPDGPERSA
;
A
#
# COMPACT_ATOMS: atom_id res chain seq x y z
N MET A 1 -30.09 9.91 -8.43
CA MET A 1 -28.68 9.77 -8.89
C MET A 1 -27.81 10.82 -8.18
N THR A 2 -27.25 10.49 -7.02
CA THR A 2 -26.36 11.39 -6.27
C THR A 2 -24.95 11.29 -6.83
N ARG A 3 -24.49 12.36 -7.47
CA ARG A 3 -23.13 12.50 -8.02
C ARG A 3 -22.14 12.56 -6.85
N ALA A 4 -21.39 11.49 -6.60
CA ALA A 4 -20.32 11.50 -5.61
C ALA A 4 -19.33 12.62 -5.97
N ALA A 5 -19.21 13.64 -5.12
CA ALA A 5 -18.28 14.75 -5.34
C ALA A 5 -16.86 14.20 -5.45
N SER A 6 -16.16 14.55 -6.54
CA SER A 6 -14.74 14.25 -6.66
C SER A 6 -13.97 15.01 -5.56
N PRO A 7 -13.01 14.36 -4.86
CA PRO A 7 -12.14 15.04 -3.92
C PRO A 7 -11.47 16.20 -4.63
N ARG A 8 -11.65 17.41 -4.11
CA ARG A 8 -10.95 18.58 -4.62
C ARG A 8 -9.47 18.39 -4.32
N ARG A 9 -8.59 18.66 -5.30
CA ARG A 9 -7.12 18.51 -5.15
C ARG A 9 -6.58 19.18 -3.88
N GLY A 10 -7.20 20.27 -3.42
CA GLY A 10 -6.86 20.95 -2.17
C GLY A 10 -7.00 20.09 -0.91
N SER A 11 -7.91 19.11 -0.88
CA SER A 11 -8.05 18.19 0.25
C SER A 11 -6.83 17.30 0.43
N PHE A 12 -6.17 16.87 -0.66
CA PHE A 12 -4.95 16.07 -0.56
C PHE A 12 -3.77 16.89 -0.06
N VAL A 13 -3.65 18.15 -0.47
CA VAL A 13 -2.60 19.05 0.03
C VAL A 13 -2.70 19.24 1.54
N LEU A 14 -3.91 19.47 2.06
CA LEU A 14 -4.14 19.62 3.50
C LEU A 14 -3.85 18.32 4.27
N LEU A 15 -4.22 17.17 3.72
CA LEU A 15 -3.89 15.86 4.31
C LEU A 15 -2.37 15.64 4.37
N VAL A 16 -1.66 15.94 3.28
CA VAL A 16 -0.20 15.82 3.26
C VAL A 16 0.42 16.79 4.27
N ALA A 17 0.04 18.07 4.27
CA ALA A 17 0.60 19.08 5.16
C ALA A 17 0.38 18.76 6.66
N SER A 18 -0.84 18.34 7.02
CA SER A 18 -1.16 17.92 8.38
C SER A 18 -0.37 16.67 8.77
N GLY A 19 -0.30 15.67 7.89
CA GLY A 19 0.53 14.48 8.10
C GLY A 19 2.02 14.83 8.29
N SER A 20 2.59 15.65 7.40
CA SER A 20 4.00 16.03 7.44
C SER A 20 4.38 16.81 8.69
N THR A 21 3.45 17.60 9.23
CA THR A 21 3.65 18.29 10.53
C THR A 21 3.83 17.26 11.64
N VAL A 22 2.93 16.26 11.72
CA VAL A 22 3.01 15.19 12.72
C VAL A 22 4.28 14.35 12.54
N GLY A 23 4.61 13.98 11.30
CA GLY A 23 5.81 13.20 10.98
C GLY A 23 7.10 13.92 11.39
N SER A 24 7.19 15.23 11.09
CA SER A 24 8.35 16.04 11.43
C SER A 24 8.54 16.19 12.94
N LEU A 25 7.43 16.35 13.69
CA LEU A 25 7.46 16.40 15.15
C LEU A 25 7.87 15.06 15.76
N ALA A 26 7.36 13.94 15.23
CA ALA A 26 7.74 12.61 15.66
C ALA A 26 9.24 12.35 15.44
N ARG A 27 9.78 12.76 14.28
CA ARG A 27 11.22 12.70 13.99
C ARG A 27 12.01 13.56 14.97
N ALA A 28 11.57 14.80 15.24
CA ALA A 28 12.24 15.68 16.20
C ALA A 28 12.25 15.08 17.61
N GLY A 29 11.15 14.44 18.03
CA GLY A 29 11.08 13.69 19.29
C GLY A 29 12.04 12.50 19.32
N ALA A 30 12.13 11.73 18.23
CA ALA A 30 13.09 10.63 18.13
C ALA A 30 14.55 11.11 18.28
N SER A 31 14.90 12.25 17.67
CA SER A 31 16.21 12.87 17.82
C SER A 31 16.49 13.39 19.23
N GLN A 32 15.47 13.70 20.03
CA GLN A 32 15.65 14.09 21.43
C GLN A 32 15.79 12.88 22.36
N LEU A 33 15.12 11.77 22.03
CA LEU A 33 15.13 10.55 22.84
C LEU A 33 16.36 9.67 22.60
N VAL A 34 16.95 9.73 21.40
CA VAL A 34 18.13 8.96 21.01
C VAL A 34 19.33 9.90 20.94
N PRO A 35 20.27 9.86 21.92
CA PRO A 35 21.37 10.82 21.99
C PRO A 35 22.36 10.73 20.83
N ASP A 36 22.54 9.52 20.27
CA ASP A 36 23.43 9.31 19.13
C ASP A 36 22.71 9.67 17.81
N PRO A 37 23.17 10.70 17.07
CA PRO A 37 22.49 11.17 15.86
C PRO A 37 22.44 10.12 14.75
N TRP A 38 23.45 9.25 14.67
CA TRP A 38 23.47 8.16 13.70
C TRP A 38 22.36 7.16 14.02
N THR A 39 22.30 6.67 15.25
CA THR A 39 21.26 5.73 15.70
C THR A 39 19.86 6.32 15.50
N ALA A 40 19.66 7.60 15.83
CA ALA A 40 18.39 8.29 15.61
C ALA A 40 18.01 8.30 14.12
N LEU A 41 18.95 8.64 13.24
CA LEU A 41 18.77 8.67 11.78
C LEU A 41 18.41 7.29 11.22
N TRP A 42 19.16 6.26 11.58
CA TRP A 42 18.89 4.89 11.17
C TRP A 42 17.51 4.42 11.61
N LEU A 43 17.11 4.74 12.85
CA LEU A 43 15.81 4.37 13.40
C LEU A 43 14.66 5.03 12.62
N VAL A 44 14.75 6.33 12.33
CA VAL A 44 13.67 7.04 11.62
C VAL A 44 13.56 6.64 10.16
N ASP A 45 14.68 6.52 9.44
CA ASP A 45 14.65 6.18 8.01
C ASP A 45 14.32 4.71 7.76
N VAL A 46 14.93 3.77 8.49
CA VAL A 46 14.64 2.34 8.32
C VAL A 46 13.26 1.99 8.87
N GLY A 47 12.89 2.53 10.04
CA GLY A 47 11.56 2.35 10.62
C GLY A 47 10.47 2.96 9.74
N GLY A 48 10.73 4.15 9.18
CA GLY A 48 9.86 4.81 8.23
C GLY A 48 9.68 4.01 6.94
N ALA A 49 10.75 3.47 6.38
CA ALA A 49 10.69 2.62 5.19
C ALA A 49 9.89 1.33 5.45
N LEU A 50 10.11 0.66 6.59
CA LEU A 50 9.33 -0.51 7.01
C LEU A 50 7.83 -0.18 7.09
N LEU A 51 7.49 0.91 7.78
CA LEU A 51 6.11 1.32 7.99
C LEU A 51 5.44 1.77 6.68
N LEU A 52 6.19 2.41 5.77
CA LEU A 52 5.71 2.79 4.45
C LEU A 52 5.43 1.57 3.57
N GLY A 53 6.32 0.58 3.61
CA GLY A 53 6.10 -0.72 2.98
C GLY A 53 4.82 -1.39 3.52
N PHE A 54 4.71 -1.48 4.84
CA PHE A 54 3.55 -2.04 5.53
C PHE A 54 2.25 -1.36 5.12
N LEU A 55 2.22 -0.03 5.19
CA LEU A 55 1.06 0.78 4.80
C LEU A 55 0.67 0.50 3.34
N THR A 56 1.67 0.47 2.44
CA THR A 56 1.46 0.20 1.01
C THR A 56 0.84 -1.18 0.79
N GLY A 57 1.33 -2.20 1.50
CA GLY A 57 0.77 -3.56 1.42
C GLY A 57 -0.62 -3.68 2.02
N ALA A 58 -0.84 -3.05 3.18
CA ALA A 58 -2.09 -3.12 3.92
C ALA A 58 -3.25 -2.35 3.28
N LEU A 59 -2.95 -1.29 2.51
CA LEU A 59 -3.95 -0.47 1.81
C LEU A 59 -4.13 -0.87 0.34
N ALA A 60 -3.34 -1.81 -0.18
CA ALA A 60 -3.45 -2.27 -1.55
C ALA A 60 -4.88 -2.76 -1.85
N GLY A 61 -5.53 -2.14 -2.83
CA GLY A 61 -6.90 -2.48 -3.25
C GLY A 61 -8.02 -2.04 -2.29
N ARG A 62 -7.72 -1.31 -1.21
CA ARG A 62 -8.74 -0.88 -0.24
C ARG A 62 -9.32 0.51 -0.57
N PRO A 63 -10.65 0.72 -0.47
CA PRO A 63 -11.27 2.03 -0.68
C PRO A 63 -10.73 3.12 0.25
N SER A 64 -10.37 2.75 1.49
CA SER A 64 -9.79 3.66 2.49
C SER A 64 -8.42 4.22 2.09
N GLY A 65 -7.70 3.55 1.18
CA GLY A 65 -6.41 4.01 0.66
C GLY A 65 -6.49 5.37 -0.04
N ARG A 66 -7.65 5.76 -0.57
CA ARG A 66 -7.83 7.06 -1.25
C ARG A 66 -7.47 8.27 -0.38
N TRP A 67 -7.71 8.19 0.92
CA TRP A 67 -7.49 9.29 1.85
C TRP A 67 -6.33 9.02 2.81
N LEU A 68 -6.15 7.75 3.22
CA LEU A 68 -5.06 7.35 4.11
C LEU A 68 -3.70 7.36 3.41
N THR A 69 -3.62 6.99 2.13
CA THR A 69 -2.36 7.00 1.40
C THR A 69 -1.73 8.39 1.36
N PRO A 70 -2.42 9.48 0.95
CA PRO A 70 -1.80 10.82 0.95
C PRO A 70 -1.50 11.35 2.35
N LEU A 71 -2.32 11.04 3.37
CA LEU A 71 -2.08 11.46 4.75
C LEU A 71 -0.89 10.74 5.39
N LEU A 72 -0.86 9.42 5.33
CA LEU A 72 0.10 8.60 6.06
C LEU A 72 1.38 8.34 5.27
N GLY A 73 1.29 8.18 3.95
CA GLY A 73 2.44 7.91 3.08
C GLY A 73 3.32 9.15 2.90
N PRO A 74 3.04 10.05 1.94
CA PRO A 74 3.84 11.25 1.74
C PRO A 74 3.67 12.28 2.86
N GLY A 75 2.55 12.29 3.59
CA GLY A 75 2.35 13.16 4.76
C GLY A 75 3.20 12.73 5.96
N VAL A 76 2.67 11.85 6.81
CA VAL A 76 3.32 11.42 8.08
C VAL A 76 4.66 10.76 7.83
N LEU A 77 4.72 9.71 7.03
CA LEU A 77 5.96 8.97 6.80
C LEU A 77 6.97 9.79 6.02
N GLY A 78 6.53 10.60 5.06
CA GLY A 78 7.41 11.52 4.32
C GLY A 78 8.01 12.64 5.19
N GLY A 79 7.29 13.12 6.23
CA GLY A 79 7.86 14.06 7.21
C GLY A 79 8.72 13.39 8.29
N PHE A 80 8.49 12.09 8.54
CA PHE A 80 9.22 11.30 9.53
C PHE A 80 10.61 10.86 9.06
N THR A 81 10.77 10.55 7.76
CA THR A 81 12.06 10.18 7.16
C THR A 81 12.84 11.42 6.68
N THR A 82 14.16 11.31 6.51
CA THR A 82 14.99 12.48 6.14
C THR A 82 16.30 12.14 5.43
N LEU A 83 16.36 12.42 4.12
CA LEU A 83 17.62 12.31 3.39
C LEU A 83 18.59 13.47 3.66
N SER A 84 18.08 14.66 3.99
CA SER A 84 18.94 15.82 4.28
C SER A 84 19.75 15.64 5.56
N ALA A 85 19.22 14.95 6.56
CA ALA A 85 19.97 14.67 7.78
C ALA A 85 21.15 13.72 7.52
N VAL A 86 21.02 12.77 6.59
CA VAL A 86 22.13 11.90 6.14
C VAL A 86 23.29 12.75 5.62
N THR A 87 23.01 13.69 4.72
CA THR A 87 24.06 14.52 4.10
C THR A 87 24.71 15.45 5.11
N VAL A 88 23.93 16.05 6.00
CA VAL A 88 24.45 16.92 7.08
C VAL A 88 25.34 16.14 8.04
N LEU A 89 24.92 14.95 8.47
CA LEU A 89 25.65 14.15 9.45
C LEU A 89 26.98 13.62 8.88
N VAL A 90 26.95 13.19 7.63
CA VAL A 90 28.11 12.77 6.86
C VAL A 90 29.08 13.92 6.58
N ALA A 91 28.58 15.11 6.24
CA ALA A 91 29.43 16.27 6.02
C ALA A 91 30.09 16.72 7.34
N GLY A 92 29.35 16.63 8.45
CA GLY A 92 29.83 16.97 9.79
C GLY A 92 30.82 15.97 10.40
N SER A 93 30.85 14.71 9.94
CA SER A 93 31.75 13.68 10.48
C SER A 93 33.21 13.81 10.02
N GLY A 94 33.51 14.64 9.02
CA GLY A 94 34.87 14.85 8.51
C GLY A 94 35.49 13.62 7.81
N SER A 95 34.70 12.57 7.56
CA SER A 95 35.16 11.26 7.09
C SER A 95 35.44 11.17 5.58
N GLY A 96 35.25 12.27 4.84
CA GLY A 96 35.41 12.32 3.39
C GLY A 96 34.29 11.63 2.60
N TRP A 97 34.34 11.79 1.27
CA TRP A 97 33.33 11.28 0.33
C TRP A 97 33.15 9.75 0.29
N PRO A 98 34.17 8.90 0.52
CA PRO A 98 33.98 7.45 0.44
C PRO A 98 33.05 6.91 1.53
N LEU A 99 33.22 7.38 2.78
CA LEU A 99 32.35 6.97 3.88
C LEU A 99 30.95 7.57 3.74
N ALA A 100 30.85 8.79 3.19
CA ALA A 100 29.60 9.41 2.81
C ALA A 100 28.77 8.51 1.89
N PHE A 101 29.41 8.08 0.81
CA PHE A 101 28.80 7.22 -0.18
C PHE A 101 28.42 5.86 0.40
N ALA A 102 29.33 5.23 1.15
CA ALA A 102 29.06 3.96 1.82
C ALA A 102 27.86 4.05 2.78
N SER A 103 27.75 5.12 3.56
CA SER A 103 26.65 5.34 4.49
C SER A 103 25.32 5.52 3.76
N LEU A 104 25.31 6.28 2.66
CA LEU A 104 24.12 6.47 1.83
C LEU A 104 23.66 5.16 1.19
N VAL A 105 24.60 4.38 0.64
CA VAL A 105 24.30 3.07 0.05
C VAL A 105 23.77 2.11 1.11
N ALA A 106 24.43 2.02 2.27
CA ALA A 106 24.01 1.15 3.36
C ALA A 106 22.59 1.49 3.83
N LEU A 107 22.32 2.76 4.14
CA LEU A 107 21.00 3.19 4.60
C LEU A 107 19.93 2.96 3.53
N THR A 108 20.24 3.21 2.25
CA THR A 108 19.31 2.98 1.14
C THR A 108 18.98 1.50 0.99
N LEU A 109 19.99 0.62 0.97
CA LEU A 109 19.78 -0.82 0.84
C LEU A 109 18.98 -1.37 2.02
N THR A 110 19.34 -0.98 3.24
CA THR A 110 18.60 -1.39 4.45
C THR A 110 17.17 -0.87 4.42
N GLY A 111 16.95 0.39 4.02
CA GLY A 111 15.62 0.96 3.85
C GLY A 111 14.78 0.21 2.80
N VAL A 112 15.36 -0.14 1.66
CA VAL A 112 14.67 -0.94 0.62
C VAL A 112 14.30 -2.32 1.15
N MET A 113 15.21 -3.00 1.86
CA MET A 113 14.92 -4.30 2.47
C MET A 113 13.82 -4.21 3.53
N ALA A 114 13.87 -3.18 4.37
CA ALA A 114 12.85 -2.92 5.39
C ALA A 114 11.49 -2.63 4.74
N GLY A 115 11.44 -1.76 3.73
CA GLY A 115 10.21 -1.46 3.00
C GLY A 115 9.63 -2.68 2.28
N TRP A 116 10.49 -3.53 1.71
CA TRP A 116 10.06 -4.79 1.11
C TRP A 116 9.48 -5.77 2.15
N ALA A 117 10.12 -5.90 3.30
CA ALA A 117 9.65 -6.73 4.40
C ALA A 117 8.29 -6.22 4.92
N GLY A 118 8.17 -4.90 5.12
CA GLY A 118 6.92 -4.25 5.50
C GLY A 118 5.82 -4.50 4.47
N LEU A 119 6.13 -4.36 3.18
CA LEU A 119 5.17 -4.61 2.10
C LEU A 119 4.64 -6.03 2.09
N ARG A 120 5.52 -7.03 2.28
CA ARG A 120 5.09 -8.43 2.41
C ARG A 120 4.21 -8.65 3.64
N TRP A 121 4.58 -8.06 4.78
CA TRP A 121 3.80 -8.13 6.00
C TRP A 121 2.40 -7.52 5.83
N GLY A 122 2.32 -6.29 5.29
CA GLY A 122 1.06 -5.60 5.05
C GLY A 122 0.13 -6.37 4.10
N ARG A 123 0.68 -7.01 3.06
CA ARG A 123 -0.09 -7.86 2.14
C ARG A 123 -0.63 -9.13 2.81
N GLY A 124 0.17 -9.78 3.67
CA GLY A 124 -0.26 -10.97 4.40
C GLY A 124 -1.48 -10.70 5.30
N LEU A 125 -1.54 -9.52 5.94
CA LEU A 125 -2.69 -9.10 6.74
C LEU A 125 -3.89 -8.67 5.87
N GLY A 126 -3.64 -8.16 4.66
CA GLY A 126 -4.67 -7.76 3.70
C GLY A 126 -5.40 -8.93 3.05
N ALA A 127 -4.66 -9.98 2.67
CA ALA A 127 -5.20 -11.17 2.00
C ALA A 127 -6.13 -12.00 2.91
N SER A 128 -5.89 -12.05 4.22
CA SER A 128 -6.75 -12.76 5.17
C SER A 128 -8.15 -12.14 5.31
N GLY A 129 -8.31 -10.84 5.03
CA GLY A 129 -9.60 -10.16 5.05
C GLY A 129 -10.40 -10.25 3.75
N ALA A 130 -9.80 -10.74 2.67
CA ALA A 130 -10.42 -10.87 1.34
C ALA A 130 -10.93 -12.30 1.05
N ARG A 131 -10.89 -13.20 2.03
CA ARG A 131 -11.54 -14.51 1.95
C ARG A 131 -13.06 -14.27 2.01
N GLN A 132 -13.69 -14.12 0.85
CA GLN A 132 -15.15 -14.01 0.72
C GLN A 132 -15.84 -15.18 1.45
N PRO A 133 -16.76 -14.92 2.38
CA PRO A 133 -17.74 -15.93 2.82
C PRO A 133 -18.53 -16.38 1.59
N GLY A 134 -18.52 -17.69 1.37
CA GLY A 134 -19.16 -18.43 0.27
C GLY A 134 -20.03 -17.63 -0.70
N LEU A 135 -19.57 -17.53 -1.95
CA LEU A 135 -20.52 -17.64 -3.04
C LEU A 135 -21.13 -19.05 -2.92
N PRO A 136 -22.44 -19.22 -2.69
CA PRO A 136 -23.06 -20.52 -2.85
C PRO A 136 -22.68 -21.04 -4.22
N ALA A 137 -22.27 -22.31 -4.29
CA ALA A 137 -22.06 -23.01 -5.55
C ALA A 137 -23.24 -22.64 -6.46
N ALA A 138 -22.94 -22.09 -7.64
CA ALA A 138 -23.95 -21.85 -8.65
C ALA A 138 -24.78 -23.14 -8.76
N PRO A 139 -26.12 -23.06 -8.76
CA PRO A 139 -26.94 -24.25 -8.81
C PRO A 139 -26.46 -25.10 -9.98
N GLU A 140 -26.06 -26.32 -9.63
CA GLU A 140 -25.66 -27.36 -10.56
C GLU A 140 -26.64 -27.34 -11.72
N ALA A 141 -26.12 -27.08 -12.93
CA ALA A 141 -26.92 -27.02 -14.13
C ALA A 141 -27.81 -28.26 -14.15
N ALA A 142 -29.11 -28.05 -13.97
CA ALA A 142 -30.08 -29.12 -14.07
C ALA A 142 -29.87 -29.83 -15.41
N PRO A 143 -30.00 -31.17 -15.47
CA PRO A 143 -29.88 -31.89 -16.73
C PRO A 143 -30.82 -31.23 -17.74
N GLU A 144 -30.29 -30.77 -18.88
CA GLU A 144 -31.11 -30.30 -19.98
C GLU A 144 -32.07 -31.43 -20.35
N ASP A 145 -33.37 -31.18 -20.15
CA ASP A 145 -34.45 -32.05 -20.60
C ASP A 145 -34.32 -32.20 -22.12
N PRO A 146 -34.18 -33.42 -22.68
CA PRO A 146 -34.05 -33.59 -24.12
C PRO A 146 -35.26 -32.96 -24.81
N ALA A 147 -34.97 -32.15 -25.83
CA ALA A 147 -35.96 -31.42 -26.60
C ALA A 147 -37.11 -32.34 -27.06
N PRO A 148 -38.36 -31.85 -27.09
CA PRO A 148 -39.49 -32.67 -27.51
C PRO A 148 -39.27 -33.13 -28.95
N GLU A 149 -39.23 -34.45 -29.13
CA GLU A 149 -39.23 -35.08 -30.45
C GLU A 149 -40.49 -34.62 -31.20
N ASP A 150 -40.27 -33.96 -32.33
CA ASP A 150 -41.31 -33.46 -33.22
C ASP A 150 -42.00 -34.66 -33.87
N HIS A 151 -43.04 -35.16 -33.21
CA HIS A 151 -43.90 -36.23 -33.72
C HIS A 151 -44.67 -35.68 -34.92
N ALA A 152 -44.11 -35.86 -36.11
CA ALA A 152 -44.79 -35.60 -37.37
C ALA A 152 -46.08 -36.44 -37.44
N PRO A 153 -47.24 -35.84 -37.76
CA PRO A 153 -48.47 -36.60 -37.92
C PRO A 153 -48.45 -37.37 -39.25
N ASP A 154 -48.67 -38.68 -39.14
CA ASP A 154 -49.03 -39.56 -40.24
C ASP A 154 -50.31 -39.07 -40.94
N GLY A 155 -50.28 -39.05 -42.28
CA GLY A 155 -51.47 -39.23 -43.11
C GLY A 155 -51.44 -38.54 -44.47
N PRO A 156 -52.36 -38.91 -45.39
CA PRO A 156 -52.85 -40.25 -45.68
C PRO A 156 -52.55 -40.66 -47.14
N GLU A 157 -52.52 -41.98 -47.36
CA GLU A 157 -52.58 -42.59 -48.68
C GLU A 157 -53.75 -42.01 -49.51
N ARG A 158 -53.48 -41.60 -50.75
CA ARG A 158 -54.52 -41.49 -51.78
C ARG A 158 -54.06 -42.14 -53.07
N SER A 159 -54.80 -43.19 -53.37
CA SER A 159 -54.93 -43.90 -54.64
C SER A 159 -55.51 -42.98 -55.72
N ALA A 160 -54.87 -42.95 -56.90
CA ALA A 160 -55.49 -42.84 -58.23
C ALA A 160 -54.40 -43.03 -59.30
#